data_AF-A0A661B6Y1-F1
#
_entry.id   AF-A0A661B6Y1-F1
#
_cell.length_a   1.000
_cell.length_b   1.000
_cell.length_c   1.000
_cell.angle_alpha   90.00
_cell.angle_beta   90.00
_cell.angle_gamma   90.00
#
_symmetry.space_group_name_H-M   'P 1'
#
loop_
_entity.id
_entity.type
_entity.pdbx_description
1 polymer ?
#
loop_
_entity_poly.entity_id
_entity_poly.type
_entity_poly.pdbx_seq_one_letter_code
_entity_poly.pdbx_strand_id
1 'polypeptide(L)'
;MNAPLLWRFVLAHVVADFPLQPDALIQAKRKFAGVVFHAALFGIALAMVMGRYLEVTAVVFAVVGLTVFHGLVDWAKSLITKKLGRESIYYFLGDQALHLASLFVVAYLLRFRVIMPVPAYPPLAIGIVAVWAVPIIVELARSEFAGEELEPHSALGAKRGKLGMLERAGFFAAGLGFGWFLFCLLVAVPRIIGWLKGKKVRLIPVSWALAFGLGLAARFTI
;
A
#
# COMPACT_ATOMS: atom_id res chain seq x y z
N MET A 1 -13.50 -14.89 12.65
CA MET A 1 -13.20 -14.20 11.38
C MET A 1 -11.85 -14.70 10.89
N ASN A 2 -11.65 -14.94 9.59
CA ASN A 2 -10.34 -15.36 9.06
C ASN A 2 -9.40 -14.15 9.02
N ALA A 3 -8.89 -13.76 10.20
CA ALA A 3 -7.94 -12.67 10.34
C ALA A 3 -6.74 -12.80 9.35
N PRO A 4 -6.21 -14.01 9.06
CA PRO A 4 -5.15 -14.14 8.06
C PRO A 4 -5.53 -13.69 6.66
N LEU A 5 -6.78 -13.93 6.24
CA LEU A 5 -7.27 -13.51 4.94
C LEU A 5 -7.33 -11.99 4.83
N LEU A 6 -7.90 -11.33 5.85
CA LEU A 6 -8.00 -9.88 5.90
C LEU A 6 -6.60 -9.23 5.84
N TRP A 7 -5.64 -9.73 6.61
CA TRP A 7 -4.30 -9.13 6.62
C TRP A 7 -3.54 -9.31 5.31
N ARG A 8 -3.79 -10.36 4.53
CA ARG A 8 -3.26 -10.48 3.17
C ARG A 8 -3.87 -9.45 2.23
N PHE A 9 -5.18 -9.24 2.31
CA PHE A 9 -5.85 -8.19 1.54
C PHE A 9 -5.31 -6.80 1.90
N VAL A 10 -5.15 -6.52 3.19
CA VAL A 10 -4.54 -5.27 3.67
C VAL A 10 -3.10 -5.15 3.17
N LEU A 11 -2.30 -6.22 3.20
CA LEU A 11 -0.94 -6.19 2.67
C LEU A 11 -0.90 -5.81 1.18
N ALA A 12 -1.74 -6.46 0.35
CA ALA A 12 -1.82 -6.13 -1.07
C ALA A 12 -2.21 -4.67 -1.31
N HIS A 13 -3.20 -4.18 -0.55
CA HIS A 13 -3.63 -2.79 -0.58
C HIS A 13 -2.50 -1.82 -0.25
N VAL A 14 -1.89 -1.94 0.93
CA VAL A 14 -0.86 -0.99 1.37
C VAL A 14 0.41 -1.05 0.51
N VAL A 15 0.72 -2.20 -0.07
CA VAL A 15 1.84 -2.34 -1.03
C VAL A 15 1.51 -1.63 -2.34
N ALA A 16 0.30 -1.79 -2.86
CA ALA A 16 -0.12 -1.15 -4.10
C ALA A 16 -0.19 0.38 -3.96
N ASP A 17 -0.85 0.86 -2.89
CA ASP A 17 -1.15 2.27 -2.68
C ASP A 17 0.07 3.12 -2.28
N PHE A 18 1.08 2.54 -1.62
CA PHE A 18 2.26 3.34 -1.20
C PHE A 18 3.58 2.93 -1.87
N PRO A 19 4.19 1.76 -1.59
CA PRO A 19 5.41 1.37 -2.28
C PRO A 19 5.24 1.36 -3.81
N LEU A 20 4.20 0.75 -4.37
CA LEU A 20 4.08 0.60 -5.83
C LEU A 20 3.47 1.80 -6.54
N GLN A 21 3.18 2.89 -5.82
CA GLN A 21 2.60 4.12 -6.37
C GLN A 21 3.61 5.28 -6.38
N PRO A 22 4.53 5.36 -7.38
CA PRO A 22 5.44 6.50 -7.50
C PRO A 22 4.69 7.78 -7.93
N ASP A 23 5.30 8.95 -7.75
CA ASP A 23 4.71 10.26 -8.12
C ASP A 23 4.25 10.29 -9.59
N ALA A 24 4.98 9.63 -10.49
CA ALA A 24 4.62 9.53 -11.90
C ALA A 24 3.28 8.78 -12.12
N LEU A 25 2.99 7.77 -11.29
CA LEU A 25 1.72 7.05 -11.35
C LEU A 25 0.58 7.88 -10.74
N ILE A 26 0.85 8.62 -9.66
CA ILE A 26 -0.11 9.56 -9.07
C ILE A 26 -0.53 10.61 -10.11
N GLN A 27 0.43 11.19 -10.84
CA GLN A 27 0.13 12.12 -11.93
C GLN A 27 -0.64 11.44 -13.07
N ALA A 28 -0.29 10.21 -13.41
CA ALA A 28 -1.00 9.45 -14.44
C ALA A 28 -2.45 9.13 -14.03
N LYS A 29 -2.75 8.96 -12.74
CA LYS A 29 -4.11 8.75 -12.21
C LYS A 29 -5.05 9.94 -12.43
N ARG A 30 -4.55 11.10 -12.89
CA ARG A 30 -5.40 12.18 -13.43
C ARG A 30 -6.12 11.79 -14.73
N LYS A 31 -5.72 10.68 -15.35
CA LYS A 31 -6.34 10.07 -16.53
C LYS A 31 -6.82 8.66 -16.18
N PHE A 32 -7.89 8.22 -16.84
CA PHE A 32 -8.49 6.90 -16.63
C PHE A 32 -7.47 5.76 -16.78
N ALA A 33 -6.60 5.82 -17.79
CA ALA A 33 -5.58 4.80 -18.02
C ALA A 33 -4.58 4.65 -16.85
N GLY A 34 -4.26 5.73 -16.14
CA GLY A 34 -3.39 5.66 -14.96
C GLY A 34 -4.08 4.99 -13.77
N VAL A 35 -5.39 5.21 -13.61
CA VAL A 35 -6.19 4.50 -12.60
C VAL A 35 -6.29 3.02 -12.94
N VAL A 36 -6.56 2.66 -14.19
CA VAL A 36 -6.58 1.26 -14.64
C VAL A 36 -5.24 0.57 -14.37
N PHE A 37 -4.12 1.22 -14.69
CA PHE A 37 -2.80 0.65 -14.42
C PHE A 37 -2.55 0.45 -12.92
N HIS A 38 -2.94 1.41 -12.09
CA HIS A 38 -2.79 1.30 -10.64
C HIS A 38 -3.69 0.20 -10.05
N ALA A 39 -4.96 0.13 -10.46
CA ALA A 39 -5.86 -0.94 -10.08
C ALA A 39 -5.29 -2.32 -10.49
N ALA A 40 -4.69 -2.43 -11.67
CA ALA A 40 -4.03 -3.67 -12.10
C ALA A 40 -2.84 -4.04 -11.19
N LEU A 41 -2.04 -3.07 -10.71
CA LEU A 41 -0.98 -3.33 -9.73
C LEU A 41 -1.54 -3.88 -8.42
N PHE A 42 -2.65 -3.30 -7.93
CA PHE A 42 -3.35 -3.83 -6.77
C PHE A 42 -3.86 -5.26 -7.01
N GLY A 43 -4.51 -5.51 -8.15
CA GLY A 43 -5.01 -6.84 -8.51
C GLY A 43 -3.91 -7.90 -8.61
N ILE A 44 -2.76 -7.54 -9.20
CA ILE A 44 -1.57 -8.40 -9.25
C ILE A 44 -1.04 -8.67 -7.83
N ALA A 45 -0.87 -7.63 -7.00
CA ALA A 45 -0.42 -7.80 -5.62
C ALA A 45 -1.38 -8.69 -4.82
N LEU A 46 -2.69 -8.51 -5.01
CA LEU A 46 -3.74 -9.30 -4.38
C LEU A 46 -3.72 -10.76 -4.86
N ALA A 47 -3.56 -11.00 -6.16
CA ALA A 47 -3.41 -12.35 -6.70
C ALA A 47 -2.16 -13.05 -6.15
N MET A 48 -1.03 -12.34 -6.04
CA MET A 48 0.22 -12.87 -5.50
C MET A 48 0.09 -13.29 -4.03
N VAL A 49 -0.53 -12.45 -3.18
CA VAL A 49 -0.75 -12.83 -1.77
C VAL A 49 -1.80 -13.94 -1.64
N MET A 50 -2.69 -14.11 -2.61
CA MET A 50 -3.67 -15.22 -2.60
C MET A 50 -3.11 -16.52 -3.17
N GLY A 51 -2.11 -16.48 -4.06
CA GLY A 51 -1.34 -17.64 -4.51
C GLY A 51 -2.19 -18.88 -4.78
N ARG A 52 -1.89 -19.99 -4.07
CA ARG A 52 -2.58 -21.28 -4.19
C ARG A 52 -4.11 -21.24 -3.98
N TYR A 53 -4.63 -20.20 -3.32
CA TYR A 53 -6.08 -20.09 -3.07
C TYR A 53 -6.85 -19.63 -4.31
N LEU A 54 -6.18 -19.27 -5.40
CA LEU A 54 -6.81 -18.90 -6.69
C LEU A 54 -7.51 -20.07 -7.38
N GLU A 55 -7.27 -21.33 -6.96
CA GLU A 55 -8.03 -22.49 -7.43
C GLU A 55 -9.51 -22.44 -6.99
N VAL A 56 -9.80 -21.70 -5.91
CA VAL A 56 -11.16 -21.51 -5.43
C VAL A 56 -11.84 -20.40 -6.23
N THR A 57 -12.87 -20.74 -7.00
CA THR A 57 -13.59 -19.78 -7.88
C THR A 57 -14.07 -18.52 -7.13
N ALA A 58 -14.54 -18.67 -5.89
CA ALA A 58 -14.96 -17.54 -5.06
C ALA A 58 -13.81 -16.55 -4.77
N VAL A 59 -12.57 -17.03 -4.68
CA VAL A 59 -11.38 -16.18 -4.50
C VAL A 59 -11.08 -15.42 -5.77
N VAL A 60 -11.19 -16.04 -6.95
CA VAL A 60 -10.99 -15.34 -8.24
C VAL A 60 -11.98 -14.19 -8.38
N PHE A 61 -13.27 -14.44 -8.10
CA PHE A 61 -14.28 -13.38 -8.11
C PHE A 61 -13.99 -12.28 -7.09
N ALA A 62 -13.51 -12.63 -5.90
CA ALA A 62 -13.09 -11.64 -4.90
C ALA A 62 -11.91 -10.80 -5.38
N VAL A 63 -10.89 -11.40 -6.00
CA VAL A 63 -9.72 -10.67 -6.53
C VAL A 63 -10.15 -9.70 -7.62
N VAL A 64 -10.93 -10.17 -8.60
CA VAL A 64 -11.43 -9.32 -9.70
C VAL A 64 -12.34 -8.22 -9.16
N GLY A 65 -13.29 -8.57 -8.29
CA GLY A 65 -14.25 -7.63 -7.70
C GLY A 65 -13.58 -6.54 -6.87
N LEU A 66 -12.63 -6.91 -6.00
CA LEU A 66 -11.85 -5.94 -5.24
C LEU A 66 -10.99 -5.07 -6.15
N THR A 67 -10.41 -5.63 -7.22
CA THR A 67 -9.60 -4.87 -8.18
C THR A 67 -10.42 -3.80 -8.90
N VAL A 68 -11.61 -4.17 -9.37
CA VAL A 68 -12.54 -3.23 -10.01
C VAL A 68 -13.01 -2.18 -9.02
N PHE A 69 -13.40 -2.60 -7.80
CA PHE A 69 -13.86 -1.66 -6.78
C PHE A 69 -12.78 -0.66 -6.37
N HIS A 70 -11.54 -1.12 -6.15
CA HIS A 70 -10.38 -0.26 -5.89
C HIS A 70 -10.22 0.80 -6.98
N GLY A 71 -10.19 0.37 -8.25
CA GLY A 71 -10.10 1.30 -9.39
C GLY A 71 -11.27 2.30 -9.48
N LEU A 72 -12.49 1.89 -9.14
CA LEU A 72 -13.66 2.77 -9.13
C LEU A 72 -13.57 3.83 -8.02
N VAL A 73 -13.16 3.46 -6.81
CA VAL A 73 -12.96 4.40 -5.69
C VAL A 73 -11.88 5.41 -6.05
N ASP A 74 -10.75 4.93 -6.57
CA ASP A 74 -9.65 5.77 -7.03
C ASP A 74 -10.06 6.73 -8.16
N TRP A 75 -10.85 6.24 -9.12
CA TRP A 75 -11.38 7.06 -10.19
C TRP A 75 -12.29 8.16 -9.65
N ALA A 76 -13.23 7.81 -8.77
CA ALA A 76 -14.12 8.77 -8.13
C ALA A 76 -13.34 9.85 -7.35
N LYS A 77 -12.33 9.45 -6.57
CA LYS A 77 -11.43 10.38 -5.89
C LYS A 77 -10.72 11.30 -6.87
N SER A 78 -10.17 10.76 -7.96
CA SER A 78 -9.46 11.56 -8.97
C SER A 78 -10.34 12.65 -9.60
N LEU A 79 -11.64 12.36 -9.82
CA LEU A 79 -12.61 13.33 -10.32
C LEU A 79 -12.89 14.43 -9.30
N ILE A 80 -13.03 14.07 -8.02
CA ILE A 80 -13.25 15.03 -6.93
C ILE A 80 -12.03 15.93 -6.76
N THR A 81 -10.83 15.37 -6.63
CA THR A 81 -9.58 16.13 -6.48
C THR A 81 -9.36 17.06 -7.68
N LYS A 82 -9.62 16.59 -8.90
CA LYS A 82 -9.50 17.44 -10.10
C LYS A 82 -10.46 18.63 -10.07
N LYS A 83 -11.69 18.43 -9.57
CA LYS A 83 -12.69 19.51 -9.46
C LYS A 83 -12.31 20.54 -8.39
N LEU A 84 -11.67 20.10 -7.30
CA LEU A 84 -11.30 20.96 -6.18
C LEU A 84 -9.93 21.62 -6.34
N GLY A 85 -9.09 21.13 -7.25
CA GLY A 85 -7.77 21.69 -7.52
C GLY A 85 -6.70 21.38 -6.45
N ARG A 86 -7.08 20.75 -5.33
CA ARG A 86 -6.20 20.43 -4.21
C ARG A 86 -6.46 19.04 -3.65
N GLU A 87 -5.43 18.47 -3.02
CA GLU A 87 -5.59 17.30 -2.15
C GLU A 87 -6.09 17.75 -0.77
N SER A 88 -6.82 16.87 -0.08
CA SER A 88 -7.27 17.11 1.29
C SER A 88 -7.11 15.85 2.13
N ILE A 89 -6.74 16.04 3.40
CA ILE A 89 -6.66 14.92 4.35
C ILE A 89 -8.02 14.21 4.50
N TYR A 90 -9.13 14.92 4.41
CA TYR A 90 -10.46 14.32 4.54
C TYR A 90 -10.77 13.37 3.38
N TYR A 91 -10.46 13.76 2.15
CA TYR A 91 -10.64 12.89 0.98
C TYR A 91 -9.66 11.73 0.99
N PHE A 92 -8.42 11.94 1.46
CA PHE A 92 -7.45 10.87 1.63
C PHE A 92 -7.93 9.83 2.65
N LEU A 93 -8.42 10.25 3.82
CA LEU A 93 -8.91 9.33 4.85
C LEU A 93 -10.20 8.63 4.42
N GLY A 94 -11.13 9.33 3.77
CA GLY A 94 -12.35 8.74 3.24
C GLY A 94 -12.06 7.67 2.17
N ASP A 95 -11.11 7.95 1.29
CA ASP A 95 -10.60 7.01 0.29
C ASP A 95 -10.03 5.74 0.94
N GLN A 96 -9.11 5.87 1.90
CA GLN A 96 -8.54 4.71 2.60
C GLN A 96 -9.60 3.94 3.40
N ALA A 97 -10.59 4.63 3.99
CA ALA A 97 -11.69 3.98 4.69
C ALA A 97 -12.57 3.12 3.75
N LEU A 98 -12.89 3.61 2.55
CA LEU A 98 -13.68 2.86 1.56
C LEU A 98 -12.94 1.60 1.10
N HIS A 99 -11.64 1.72 0.82
CA HIS A 99 -10.81 0.57 0.47
C HIS A 99 -10.82 -0.46 1.61
N LEU A 100 -10.45 -0.08 2.83
CA LEU A 100 -10.41 -1.00 3.98
C LEU A 100 -11.77 -1.64 4.28
N ALA A 101 -12.86 -0.88 4.14
CA ALA A 101 -14.21 -1.41 4.30
C ALA A 101 -14.52 -2.51 3.27
N SER A 102 -14.16 -2.32 2.00
CA SER A 102 -14.35 -3.36 0.98
C SER A 102 -13.53 -4.62 1.25
N LEU A 103 -12.28 -4.48 1.71
CA LEU A 103 -11.43 -5.62 2.06
C LEU A 103 -12.04 -6.40 3.22
N PHE A 104 -12.54 -5.67 4.23
CA PHE A 104 -13.22 -6.26 5.39
C PHE A 104 -14.48 -7.04 4.98
N VAL A 105 -15.36 -6.43 4.17
CA VAL A 105 -16.58 -7.07 3.68
C VAL A 105 -16.26 -8.35 2.91
N VAL A 106 -15.33 -8.29 1.96
CA VAL A 106 -14.98 -9.47 1.15
C VAL A 106 -14.30 -10.55 1.98
N ALA A 107 -13.39 -10.19 2.89
CA ALA A 107 -12.78 -11.13 3.82
C ALA A 107 -13.81 -11.81 4.73
N TYR A 108 -14.82 -11.06 5.19
CA TYR A 108 -15.93 -11.59 5.97
C TYR A 108 -16.75 -12.58 5.13
N LEU A 109 -17.10 -12.27 3.89
CA LEU A 109 -17.87 -13.17 3.01
C LEU A 109 -17.12 -14.47 2.70
N LEU A 110 -15.80 -14.41 2.52
CA LEU A 110 -14.96 -15.57 2.22
C LEU A 110 -14.57 -16.43 3.45
N ARG A 111 -14.94 -16.02 4.67
CA ARG A 111 -14.48 -16.67 5.92
C ARG A 111 -14.79 -18.16 6.04
N PHE A 112 -15.78 -18.66 5.31
CA PHE A 112 -16.14 -20.09 5.30
C PHE A 112 -15.71 -20.82 4.03
N ARG A 113 -15.13 -20.10 3.06
CA ARG A 113 -14.72 -20.64 1.75
C ARG A 113 -13.23 -20.96 1.69
N VAL A 114 -12.42 -20.27 2.52
CA VAL A 114 -10.97 -20.41 2.52
C VAL A 114 -10.48 -20.48 3.96
N ILE A 115 -9.98 -21.64 4.38
CA ILE A 115 -9.26 -21.76 5.65
C ILE A 115 -7.79 -21.52 5.37
N MET A 116 -7.23 -20.48 5.97
CA MET A 116 -5.86 -20.04 5.75
C MET A 116 -5.07 -20.24 7.03
N PRO A 117 -4.32 -21.34 7.17
CA PRO A 117 -3.72 -21.71 8.44
C PRO A 117 -2.68 -20.69 8.92
N VAL A 118 -1.72 -20.25 8.09
CA VAL A 118 -0.65 -19.27 8.43
C VAL A 118 0.05 -18.87 7.10
N PRO A 119 0.83 -17.75 6.97
CA PRO A 119 0.84 -16.51 7.76
C PRO A 119 0.01 -15.37 7.16
N ALA A 120 -0.29 -14.39 8.01
CA ALA A 120 -1.17 -13.25 7.78
C ALA A 120 -0.44 -11.95 7.39
N TYR A 121 0.85 -11.81 7.69
CA TYR A 121 1.68 -10.61 7.47
C TYR A 121 1.26 -9.27 8.17
N PRO A 122 0.60 -9.22 9.35
CA PRO A 122 0.24 -7.96 10.00
C PRO A 122 1.42 -7.02 10.29
N PRO A 123 2.55 -7.47 10.88
CA PRO A 123 3.67 -6.58 11.21
C PRO A 123 4.24 -5.88 9.97
N LEU A 124 4.21 -6.57 8.82
CA LEU A 124 4.64 -6.00 7.56
C LEU A 124 3.69 -4.92 7.06
N ALA A 125 2.38 -5.21 7.01
CA ALA A 125 1.40 -4.23 6.59
C ALA A 125 1.47 -2.96 7.46
N ILE A 126 1.59 -3.14 8.78
CA ILE A 126 1.78 -2.04 9.75
C ILE A 126 3.10 -1.30 9.48
N GLY A 127 4.19 -2.01 9.24
CA GLY A 127 5.49 -1.42 8.92
C GLY A 127 5.43 -0.56 7.65
N ILE A 128 4.75 -1.04 6.59
CA ILE A 128 4.55 -0.26 5.36
C ILE A 128 3.75 0.99 5.65
N VAL A 129 2.64 0.90 6.38
CA VAL A 129 1.81 2.06 6.78
C VAL A 129 2.64 3.07 7.56
N ALA A 130 3.38 2.62 8.59
CA ALA A 130 4.20 3.49 9.42
C ALA A 130 5.29 4.22 8.62
N VAL A 131 5.85 3.56 7.61
CA VAL A 131 6.97 4.08 6.82
C VAL A 131 6.51 4.99 5.70
N TRP A 132 5.44 4.59 5.01
CA TRP A 132 5.00 5.21 3.76
C TRP A 132 3.74 6.04 3.92
N ALA A 133 2.72 5.54 4.63
CA ALA A 133 1.43 6.22 4.73
C ALA A 133 1.42 7.32 5.81
N VAL A 134 1.98 7.04 7.00
CA VAL A 134 1.96 7.98 8.13
C VAL A 134 2.51 9.35 7.78
N PRO A 135 3.67 9.47 7.11
CA PRO A 135 4.17 10.82 6.85
C PRO A 135 3.40 11.53 5.73
N ILE A 136 2.68 10.81 4.84
CA ILE A 136 1.72 11.41 3.88
C ILE A 136 0.58 12.04 4.67
N ILE A 137 0.02 11.27 5.61
CA ILE A 137 -1.06 11.72 6.50
C ILE A 137 -0.62 12.96 7.30
N VAL A 138 0.58 12.94 7.90
CA VAL A 138 1.11 14.08 8.66
C VAL A 138 1.25 15.32 7.79
N GLU A 139 1.79 15.17 6.57
CA GLU A 139 1.98 16.30 5.66
C GLU A 139 0.63 16.87 5.17
N LEU A 140 -0.32 16.01 4.79
CA LEU A 140 -1.67 16.43 4.40
C LEU A 140 -2.41 17.11 5.55
N ALA A 141 -2.33 16.55 6.77
CA ALA A 141 -2.96 17.14 7.94
C ALA A 141 -2.36 18.50 8.25
N ARG A 142 -1.03 18.62 8.25
CA ARG A 142 -0.33 19.88 8.47
C ARG A 142 -0.77 20.94 7.45
N SER A 143 -0.81 20.59 6.17
CA SER A 143 -1.25 21.50 5.11
C SER A 143 -2.68 21.99 5.30
N GLU A 144 -3.60 21.07 5.59
CA GLU A 144 -5.01 21.40 5.77
C GLU A 144 -5.21 22.35 6.96
N PHE A 145 -4.55 22.08 8.09
CA PHE A 145 -4.65 22.93 9.28
C PHE A 145 -3.89 24.25 9.18
N ALA A 146 -2.84 24.32 8.35
CA ALA A 146 -2.11 25.55 8.07
C ALA A 146 -2.77 26.41 6.98
N GLY A 147 -3.77 25.88 6.26
CA GLY A 147 -4.34 26.53 5.08
C GLY A 147 -3.35 26.65 3.91
N GLU A 148 -2.29 25.84 3.91
CA GLU A 148 -1.31 25.80 2.84
C GLU A 148 -1.85 24.92 1.69
N GLU A 149 -1.68 25.36 0.45
CA GLU A 149 -1.91 24.49 -0.71
C GLU A 149 -0.73 23.53 -0.85
N LEU A 150 -1.00 22.23 -0.72
CA LEU A 150 -0.02 21.21 -1.04
C LEU A 150 -0.18 20.79 -2.49
N GLU A 151 0.86 21.05 -3.30
CA GLU A 151 1.06 20.36 -4.55
C GLU A 151 1.04 18.82 -4.30
N PRO A 152 0.30 18.03 -5.10
CA PRO A 152 0.20 16.58 -4.90
C PRO A 152 1.60 15.95 -4.81
N HIS A 153 1.93 15.52 -3.60
CA HIS A 153 3.20 15.18 -2.97
C HIS A 153 4.48 14.90 -3.78
N SER A 154 5.61 15.25 -3.13
CA SER A 154 6.90 14.50 -3.16
C SER A 154 7.57 14.38 -1.77
N ALA A 155 6.80 14.35 -0.67
CA ALA A 155 7.33 14.47 0.70
C ALA A 155 8.07 13.23 1.24
N LEU A 156 8.01 12.06 0.58
CA LEU A 156 8.54 10.79 1.15
C LEU A 156 9.45 9.95 0.25
N GLY A 157 9.98 10.52 -0.81
CA GLY A 157 10.92 9.79 -1.68
C GLY A 157 10.24 8.92 -2.75
N ALA A 158 8.93 9.08 -2.96
CA ALA A 158 8.22 8.63 -4.16
C ALA A 158 8.59 9.44 -5.42
N LYS A 159 9.45 10.46 -5.27
CA LYS A 159 10.15 11.25 -6.31
C LYS A 159 11.11 10.43 -7.19
N ARG A 160 10.88 9.12 -7.31
CA ARG A 160 11.59 8.17 -8.16
C ARG A 160 10.63 7.66 -9.24
N GLY A 161 11.05 7.79 -10.49
CA GLY A 161 10.31 7.30 -11.65
C GLY A 161 10.17 5.77 -11.71
N LYS A 162 9.73 5.25 -12.86
CA LYS A 162 9.35 3.85 -13.09
C LYS A 162 10.34 2.79 -12.56
N LEU A 163 11.65 3.09 -12.58
CA LEU A 163 12.69 2.17 -12.09
C LEU A 163 12.56 1.85 -10.59
N GLY A 164 12.24 2.85 -9.75
CA GLY A 164 12.08 2.62 -8.31
C GLY A 164 10.85 1.80 -7.96
N MET A 165 9.82 1.82 -8.80
CA MET A 165 8.63 0.98 -8.66
C MET A 165 8.95 -0.49 -8.98
N LEU A 166 9.73 -0.75 -10.03
CA LEU A 166 10.16 -2.11 -10.39
C LEU A 166 11.04 -2.73 -9.30
N GLU A 167 11.98 -1.97 -8.73
CA GLU A 167 12.78 -2.41 -7.57
C GLU A 167 11.88 -2.86 -6.41
N ARG A 168 10.86 -2.07 -6.08
CA ARG A 168 9.93 -2.37 -4.98
C ARG A 168 9.01 -3.54 -5.31
N ALA A 169 8.55 -3.67 -6.55
CA ALA A 169 7.82 -4.85 -7.00
C ALA A 169 8.68 -6.12 -6.86
N GLY A 170 9.96 -6.03 -7.21
CA GLY A 170 10.94 -7.10 -7.00
C GLY A 170 11.10 -7.50 -5.54
N PHE A 171 11.27 -6.53 -4.62
CA PHE A 171 11.36 -6.82 -3.19
C PHE A 171 10.07 -7.42 -2.62
N PHE A 172 8.90 -6.98 -3.10
CA PHE A 172 7.63 -7.56 -2.70
C PHE A 172 7.50 -9.02 -3.17
N ALA A 173 7.79 -9.30 -4.44
CA ALA A 173 7.81 -10.67 -4.97
C ALA A 173 8.81 -11.56 -4.22
N ALA A 174 10.01 -11.05 -3.97
CA ALA A 174 11.05 -11.78 -3.25
C ALA A 174 10.65 -12.05 -1.79
N GLY A 175 10.01 -11.09 -1.12
CA GLY A 175 9.51 -11.30 0.25
C GLY A 175 8.41 -12.36 0.35
N LEU A 176 7.57 -12.49 -0.68
CA LEU A 176 6.56 -13.55 -0.76
C LEU A 176 7.18 -14.93 -1.02
N GLY A 177 8.24 -15.00 -1.85
CA GLY A 177 8.87 -16.27 -2.26
C GLY A 177 9.97 -16.79 -1.33
N PHE A 178 10.80 -15.91 -0.76
CA PHE A 178 12.02 -16.28 -0.04
C PHE A 178 12.02 -15.89 1.44
N GLY A 179 10.99 -15.16 1.90
CA GLY A 179 10.76 -14.90 3.32
C GLY A 179 10.59 -13.43 3.68
N TRP A 180 9.91 -13.20 4.80
CA TRP A 180 9.39 -11.88 5.17
C TRP A 180 10.48 -10.83 5.44
N PHE A 181 11.70 -11.23 5.79
CA PHE A 181 12.81 -10.33 6.06
C PHE A 181 13.21 -9.50 4.83
N LEU A 182 12.96 -10.00 3.61
CA LEU A 182 13.21 -9.25 2.38
C LEU A 182 12.23 -8.09 2.18
N PHE A 183 11.06 -8.11 2.84
CA PHE A 183 10.18 -6.96 2.82
C PHE A 183 10.73 -5.77 3.61
N CYS A 184 11.67 -6.00 4.55
CA CYS A 184 12.40 -4.89 5.18
C CYS A 184 13.13 -4.05 4.12
N LEU A 185 13.49 -4.61 2.96
CA LEU A 185 14.09 -3.88 1.85
C LEU A 185 13.13 -2.84 1.23
N LEU A 186 11.81 -3.07 1.26
CA LEU A 186 10.80 -2.08 0.84
C LEU A 186 10.84 -0.82 1.71
N VAL A 187 11.27 -0.96 2.96
CA VAL A 187 11.39 0.13 3.93
C VAL A 187 12.79 0.73 3.92
N ALA A 188 13.80 -0.14 3.92
CA ALA A 188 15.21 0.19 4.12
C ALA A 188 15.85 0.85 2.89
N VAL A 189 15.67 0.25 1.71
CA VAL A 189 16.44 0.60 0.51
C VAL A 189 16.18 2.02 0.02
N PRO A 190 14.93 2.51 -0.09
CA PRO A 190 14.68 3.89 -0.51
C PRO A 190 15.32 4.94 0.40
N ARG A 191 15.43 4.63 1.71
CA ARG A 191 16.00 5.53 2.72
C ARG A 191 17.52 5.51 2.76
N ILE A 192 18.14 4.34 2.65
CA ILE A 192 19.61 4.22 2.51
C ILE A 192 20.06 5.02 1.29
N ILE A 193 19.39 4.85 0.14
CA ILE A 193 19.76 5.57 -1.08
C ILE A 193 19.52 7.08 -0.93
N GLY A 194 18.44 7.49 -0.27
CA GLY A 194 18.19 8.91 0.04
C GLY A 194 19.30 9.52 0.90
N TRP A 195 19.76 8.81 1.93
CA TRP A 195 20.85 9.22 2.81
C TRP A 195 22.20 9.28 2.08
N LEU A 196 22.55 8.23 1.30
CA LEU A 196 23.78 8.21 0.49
C LEU A 196 23.85 9.37 -0.52
N LYS A 197 22.71 9.90 -0.97
CA LYS A 197 22.62 11.06 -1.86
C LYS A 197 22.63 12.41 -1.11
N GLY A 198 23.00 12.42 0.18
CA GLY A 198 23.10 13.64 0.99
C GLY A 198 21.77 14.30 1.33
N LYS A 199 20.62 13.64 1.08
CA LYS A 199 19.33 14.20 1.49
C LYS A 199 19.18 14.10 3.01
N LYS A 200 18.74 15.18 3.66
CA LYS A 200 18.34 15.15 5.07
C LYS A 200 17.10 14.28 5.24
N VAL A 201 17.30 12.97 5.45
CA VAL A 201 16.23 12.04 5.80
C VAL A 201 15.85 12.34 7.26
N ARG A 202 14.72 13.02 7.49
CA ARG A 202 14.37 13.58 8.82
C ARG A 202 13.88 12.58 9.87
N LEU A 203 13.74 11.29 9.58
CA LEU A 203 13.18 10.28 10.50
C LEU A 203 13.92 8.93 10.36
N ILE A 204 15.18 8.87 10.77
CA ILE A 204 16.02 7.67 10.61
C ILE A 204 15.85 6.74 11.84
N PRO A 205 16.32 7.01 13.06
CA PRO A 205 16.56 5.91 14.01
C PRO A 205 15.29 5.19 14.49
N VAL A 206 14.22 5.94 14.77
CA VAL A 206 12.97 5.40 15.34
C VAL A 206 12.21 4.54 14.34
N SER A 207 12.18 4.91 13.06
CA SER A 207 11.44 4.16 12.03
C SER A 207 12.15 2.86 11.65
N TRP A 208 13.49 2.85 11.69
CA TRP A 208 14.30 1.63 11.56
C TRP A 208 14.15 0.72 12.77
N ALA A 209 14.21 1.27 13.99
CA ALA A 209 14.00 0.51 15.22
C ALA A 209 12.59 -0.09 15.29
N LEU A 210 11.56 0.63 14.85
CA LEU A 210 10.20 0.11 14.75
C LEU A 210 10.08 -0.98 13.67
N ALA A 211 10.62 -0.76 12.47
CA ALA A 211 10.54 -1.74 11.38
C ALA A 211 11.31 -3.03 11.71
N PHE A 212 12.52 -2.91 12.28
CA PHE A 212 13.30 -4.06 12.76
C PHE A 212 12.63 -4.72 13.97
N GLY A 213 12.13 -3.95 14.93
CA GLY A 213 11.45 -4.47 16.12
C GLY A 213 10.16 -5.22 15.78
N LEU A 214 9.32 -4.65 14.91
CA LEU A 214 8.09 -5.30 14.42
C LEU A 214 8.40 -6.51 13.54
N GLY A 215 9.45 -6.45 12.72
CA GLY A 215 9.94 -7.58 11.94
C GLY A 215 10.42 -8.73 12.85
N LEU A 216 11.25 -8.44 13.85
CA LEU A 216 11.72 -9.44 14.81
C LEU A 216 10.57 -10.03 15.64
N ALA A 217 9.56 -9.24 16.00
CA ALA A 217 8.35 -9.72 16.67
C ALA A 217 7.50 -10.65 15.77
N ALA A 218 7.52 -10.43 14.44
CA ALA A 218 6.86 -11.29 13.47
C ALA A 218 7.46 -12.71 13.42
N ARG A 219 8.72 -12.90 13.83
CA ARG A 219 9.38 -14.22 13.95
C ARG A 219 8.68 -15.16 14.93
N PHE A 220 7.93 -14.61 15.89
CA PHE A 220 7.29 -15.37 16.97
C PHE A 220 5.78 -15.59 16.77
N THR A 221 5.24 -15.24 15.60
CA THR A 221 3.79 -15.34 15.29
C THR A 221 3.48 -16.18 14.04
N ILE A 222 4.45 -16.97 13.56
CA ILE A 222 4.26 -18.01 12.53
C ILE A 222 4.36 -19.38 13.19
#